data_AF-A0A3D4TWY8-F1
#
_entry.id   AF-A0A3D4TWY8-F1
#
_cell.length_a   1.000
_cell.length_b   1.000
_cell.length_c   1.000
_cell.angle_alpha   90.00
_cell.angle_beta   90.00
_cell.angle_gamma   90.00
#
_symmetry.space_group_name_H-M   'P 1'
#
loop_
_entity.id
_entity.type
_entity.pdbx_description
1 polymer ?
#
loop_
_entity_poly.entity_id
_entity_poly.type
_entity_poly.pdbx_seq_one_letter_code
_entity_poly.pdbx_strand_id
1 'polypeptide(L)'
;MKQPELGKKISELRKARGLTQEELVEKCNIGVRTIQRIEAGEVTPRSYTIKTILAALESDIKLVSEDDDKSETFTKWLKRLFLIDVDLDKPSDFFVKQLNIAWIAGLVYFILGILESTSDYFMYAKGLEIFNKTVFIILKLAALISFLYFQRGFILIGGFYKNYLLKITSYLLIVSTTLIIGYEIASTFYNSIEKEFVMGAAALTFGCICVVHGIALTRLKNLVGSIANYAGVFEIISGCFLITVIFSFIGFFLTLSVELFQIFTLYKVMELIQTKQKELNIA
;
A
#
# COMPACT_ATOMS: atom_id res chain seq x y z
N MET A 1 32.02 2.46 -21.63
CA MET A 1 31.10 2.02 -22.71
C MET A 1 30.49 3.26 -23.34
N LYS A 2 30.48 3.36 -24.68
CA LYS A 2 29.78 4.41 -25.43
C LYS A 2 28.30 4.01 -25.55
N GLN A 3 27.37 4.94 -25.35
CA GLN A 3 25.92 4.65 -25.42
C GLN A 3 25.27 5.48 -26.54
N PRO A 4 25.45 5.08 -27.81
CA PRO A 4 25.02 5.87 -28.97
C PRO A 4 23.50 6.00 -29.10
N GLU A 5 22.73 5.03 -28.58
CA GLU A 5 21.26 5.05 -28.63
C GLU A 5 20.66 6.17 -27.76
N LEU A 6 21.23 6.42 -26.59
CA LEU A 6 20.79 7.49 -25.70
C LEU A 6 21.06 8.87 -26.33
N GLY A 7 22.25 9.06 -26.91
CA GLY A 7 22.62 10.28 -27.61
C GLY A 7 21.70 10.61 -28.78
N LYS A 8 21.40 9.59 -29.61
CA LYS A 8 20.43 9.72 -30.70
C LYS A 8 19.05 10.10 -30.20
N LYS A 9 18.56 9.46 -29.14
CA LYS A 9 17.23 9.76 -28.58
C LYS A 9 17.12 11.17 -28.03
N ILE A 10 18.16 11.67 -27.36
CA ILE A 10 18.22 13.05 -26.88
C ILE A 10 18.23 14.04 -28.05
N SER A 11 19.00 13.77 -29.11
CA SER A 11 19.04 14.63 -30.30
C SER A 11 17.71 14.65 -31.05
N GLU A 12 17.04 13.50 -31.18
CA GLU A 12 15.70 13.38 -31.77
C GLU A 12 14.66 14.18 -30.96
N LEU A 13 14.65 14.03 -29.64
CA LEU A 13 13.73 14.76 -28.77
C LEU A 13 13.97 16.27 -28.82
N ARG A 14 15.23 16.73 -28.84
CA ARG A 14 15.57 18.15 -28.99
C ARG A 14 15.07 18.70 -30.32
N LYS A 15 15.34 18.00 -31.43
CA LYS A 15 14.91 18.41 -32.77
C LYS A 15 13.39 18.38 -32.93
N ALA A 16 12.72 17.38 -32.38
CA ALA A 16 11.25 17.30 -32.36
C ALA A 16 10.62 18.47 -31.61
N ARG A 17 11.37 19.12 -30.70
CA ARG A 17 10.96 20.33 -29.97
C ARG A 17 11.44 21.64 -30.60
N GLY A 18 12.12 21.59 -31.75
CA GLY A 18 12.64 22.76 -32.45
C GLY A 18 13.77 23.50 -31.71
N LEU A 19 14.34 22.90 -30.66
CA LEU A 19 15.35 23.56 -29.82
C LEU A 19 16.74 23.47 -30.47
N THR A 20 17.52 24.55 -30.37
CA THR A 20 18.96 24.52 -30.63
C THR A 20 19.72 23.85 -29.47
N GLN A 21 20.99 23.50 -29.68
CA GLN A 21 21.79 22.89 -28.60
C GLN A 21 22.04 23.91 -27.47
N GLU A 22 22.18 25.18 -27.82
CA GLU A 22 22.35 26.31 -26.93
C GLU A 22 21.09 26.55 -26.07
N GLU A 23 19.90 26.47 -26.66
CA GLU A 23 18.64 26.60 -25.92
C GLU A 23 18.40 25.43 -24.95
N LEU A 24 18.79 24.21 -25.33
CA LEU A 24 18.73 23.07 -24.41
C LEU A 24 19.69 23.26 -23.23
N VAL A 25 20.88 23.83 -23.48
CA VAL A 25 21.90 24.12 -22.46
C VAL A 25 21.40 25.11 -21.43
N GLU A 26 20.71 26.18 -21.86
CA GLU A 26 20.08 27.14 -20.95
C GLU A 26 19.04 26.46 -20.03
N LYS A 27 18.24 25.54 -20.59
CA LYS A 27 17.18 24.86 -19.81
C LYS A 27 17.70 23.83 -18.81
N CYS A 28 18.79 23.11 -19.13
CA CYS A 28 19.31 22.03 -18.27
C CYS A 28 20.60 22.38 -17.51
N ASN A 29 21.16 23.58 -17.72
CA ASN A 29 22.39 24.07 -17.09
C ASN A 29 23.59 23.10 -17.26
N ILE A 30 23.72 22.52 -18.46
CA ILE A 30 24.82 21.61 -18.83
C ILE A 30 25.56 22.22 -20.00
N GLY A 31 26.88 22.36 -19.93
CA GLY A 31 27.65 23.04 -20.98
C GLY A 31 27.46 22.44 -22.38
N VAL A 32 27.44 23.31 -23.40
CA VAL A 32 27.19 22.98 -24.82
C VAL A 32 28.05 21.81 -25.32
N ARG A 33 29.35 21.83 -25.00
CA ARG A 33 30.30 20.77 -25.39
C ARG A 33 29.96 19.41 -24.77
N THR A 34 29.31 19.40 -23.62
CA THR A 34 28.86 18.17 -22.96
C THR A 34 27.63 17.61 -23.67
N ILE A 35 26.66 18.45 -24.04
CA ILE A 35 25.48 18.03 -24.81
C ILE A 35 25.88 17.48 -26.18
N GLN A 36 26.78 18.16 -26.90
CA GLN A 36 27.29 17.71 -28.19
C GLN A 36 27.91 16.31 -28.12
N ARG A 37 28.75 16.08 -27.10
CA ARG A 37 29.41 14.77 -26.89
C ARG A 37 28.43 13.68 -26.47
N ILE A 38 27.36 14.04 -25.75
CA ILE A 38 26.27 13.11 -25.40
C ILE A 38 25.46 12.76 -26.65
N GLU A 39 25.02 13.74 -27.44
CA GLU A 39 24.25 13.53 -28.69
C GLU A 39 25.06 12.72 -29.72
N ALA A 40 26.38 12.93 -29.80
CA ALA A 40 27.29 12.17 -30.64
C ALA A 40 27.61 10.77 -30.08
N GLY A 41 27.16 10.42 -28.87
CA GLY A 41 27.41 9.13 -28.23
C GLY A 41 28.86 8.91 -27.78
N GLU A 42 29.65 9.98 -27.69
CA GLU A 42 31.06 9.94 -27.28
C GLU A 42 31.24 9.79 -25.77
N VAL A 43 30.26 10.28 -24.99
CA VAL A 43 30.28 10.26 -23.53
C VAL A 43 28.97 9.69 -23.01
N THR A 44 29.07 8.82 -22.01
CA THR A 44 27.92 8.31 -21.27
C THR A 44 27.68 9.21 -20.06
N PRO A 45 26.62 10.02 -20.05
CA PRO A 45 26.33 10.94 -18.94
C PRO A 45 25.97 10.19 -17.66
N ARG A 46 26.20 10.81 -16.51
CA ARG A 46 25.75 10.28 -15.22
C ARG A 46 24.22 10.34 -15.12
N SER A 47 23.62 9.48 -14.31
CA SER A 47 22.17 9.41 -14.13
C SER A 47 21.53 10.77 -13.77
N TYR A 48 22.21 11.60 -12.97
CA TYR A 48 21.76 12.97 -12.67
C TYR A 48 21.65 13.84 -13.92
N THR A 49 22.70 13.86 -14.75
CA THR A 49 22.75 14.62 -16.02
C THR A 49 21.65 14.16 -16.99
N ILE A 50 21.37 12.85 -17.06
CA ILE A 50 20.28 12.31 -17.89
C ILE A 50 18.93 12.86 -17.42
N LYS A 51 18.68 12.84 -16.09
CA LYS A 51 17.44 13.35 -15.52
C LYS A 51 17.27 14.85 -15.76
N THR A 52 18.33 15.63 -15.66
CA THR A 52 18.26 17.08 -15.91
C THR A 52 17.98 17.41 -17.37
N ILE A 53 18.60 16.68 -18.32
CA ILE A 53 18.32 16.85 -19.75
C ILE A 53 16.89 16.43 -20.08
N LEU A 54 16.45 15.27 -19.58
CA LEU A 54 15.08 14.79 -19.81
C LEU A 54 14.06 15.73 -19.16
N ALA A 55 14.27 16.19 -17.93
CA ALA A 55 13.37 17.15 -17.29
C ALA A 55 13.24 18.47 -18.07
N ALA A 56 14.33 18.97 -18.67
CA ALA A 56 14.32 20.16 -19.53
C ALA A 56 13.61 19.93 -20.88
N LEU A 57 13.60 18.70 -21.38
CA LEU A 57 12.86 18.27 -22.56
C LEU A 57 11.40 17.89 -22.24
N GLU A 58 11.13 17.51 -20.99
CA GLU A 58 9.84 17.05 -20.45
C GLU A 58 9.03 18.17 -19.80
N SER A 59 9.63 19.29 -19.42
CA SER A 59 8.95 20.40 -18.72
C SER A 59 7.83 21.06 -19.54
N ASP A 60 7.83 20.86 -20.86
CA ASP A 60 6.76 21.30 -21.76
C ASP A 60 5.79 20.14 -22.17
N ILE A 61 5.98 18.91 -21.65
CA ILE A 61 5.12 17.72 -21.87
C ILE A 61 3.93 17.75 -20.90
N LYS A 62 3.17 18.84 -20.92
CA LYS A 62 1.77 18.82 -20.46
C LYS A 62 0.79 18.99 -21.61
N LEU A 63 1.25 19.07 -22.88
CA LEU A 63 0.36 19.49 -23.97
C LEU A 63 0.22 18.56 -25.17
N VAL A 64 1.02 17.53 -25.40
CA VAL A 64 0.76 16.65 -26.56
C VAL A 64 1.30 15.24 -26.34
N SER A 65 0.41 14.28 -26.10
CA SER A 65 0.44 12.93 -26.68
C SER A 65 -0.77 12.13 -26.19
N GLU A 66 -1.83 12.14 -26.99
CA GLU A 66 -2.91 11.16 -26.96
C GLU A 66 -2.37 9.87 -27.57
N ASP A 67 -2.02 8.87 -26.75
CA ASP A 67 -1.97 7.44 -27.14
C ASP A 67 -1.56 6.50 -25.97
N ASP A 68 -1.92 6.83 -24.72
CA ASP A 68 -1.57 6.02 -23.52
C ASP A 68 -2.79 5.65 -22.64
N ASP A 69 -3.99 5.64 -23.23
CA ASP A 69 -5.25 5.69 -22.47
C ASP A 69 -5.63 4.38 -21.76
N LYS A 70 -5.10 3.21 -22.17
CA LYS A 70 -5.49 1.92 -21.56
C LYS A 70 -4.71 1.56 -20.30
N SER A 71 -3.40 1.82 -20.30
CA SER A 71 -2.54 1.61 -19.13
C SER A 71 -2.85 2.64 -18.06
N GLU A 72 -3.02 3.90 -18.44
CA GLU A 72 -3.35 4.95 -17.49
C GLU A 72 -4.75 4.74 -16.90
N THR A 73 -5.76 4.35 -17.70
CA THR A 73 -7.12 4.10 -17.20
C THR A 73 -7.20 2.93 -16.23
N PHE A 74 -6.54 1.79 -16.50
CA PHE A 74 -6.54 0.66 -15.57
C PHE A 74 -5.77 0.98 -14.28
N THR A 75 -4.61 1.63 -14.40
CA THR A 75 -3.81 2.03 -13.24
C THR A 75 -4.51 3.10 -12.41
N LYS A 76 -5.20 4.04 -13.04
CA LYS A 76 -6.00 5.11 -12.41
C LYS A 76 -7.29 4.56 -11.82
N TRP A 77 -7.91 3.57 -12.46
CA TRP A 77 -9.05 2.82 -11.93
C TRP A 77 -8.64 1.99 -10.72
N LEU A 78 -7.52 1.24 -10.78
CA LEU A 78 -6.95 0.53 -9.62
C LEU A 78 -6.57 1.51 -8.51
N LYS A 79 -5.93 2.65 -8.83
CA LYS A 79 -5.61 3.68 -7.84
C LYS A 79 -6.86 4.28 -7.21
N ARG A 80 -7.97 4.45 -7.95
CA ARG A 80 -9.27 4.89 -7.42
C ARG A 80 -9.96 3.80 -6.60
N LEU A 81 -9.94 2.56 -7.07
CA LEU A 81 -10.55 1.39 -6.43
C LEU A 81 -9.85 1.04 -5.11
N PHE A 82 -8.52 1.10 -5.09
CA PHE A 82 -7.67 0.89 -3.91
C PHE A 82 -7.31 2.21 -3.18
N LEU A 83 -7.90 3.35 -3.57
CA LEU A 83 -7.71 4.68 -2.95
C LEU A 83 -6.24 5.06 -2.67
N ILE A 84 -5.34 4.75 -3.63
CA ILE A 84 -3.87 4.80 -3.53
C ILE A 84 -3.28 6.21 -3.60
N ASP A 85 -4.02 7.19 -4.11
CA ASP A 85 -3.57 8.58 -4.19
C ASP A 85 -3.67 9.26 -2.82
N VAL A 86 -2.68 8.97 -1.99
CA VAL A 86 -2.32 9.80 -0.84
C VAL A 86 -1.36 10.87 -1.37
N ASP A 87 -1.89 12.05 -1.66
CA ASP A 87 -1.08 13.26 -1.77
C ASP A 87 -0.43 13.55 -0.41
N LEU A 88 0.88 13.29 -0.31
CA LEU A 88 1.69 13.64 0.85
C LEU A 88 1.88 15.17 0.98
N ASP A 89 1.49 15.93 -0.05
CA ASP A 89 1.54 17.40 -0.09
C ASP A 89 0.24 18.07 0.39
N LYS A 90 -0.78 17.27 0.78
CA LYS A 90 -2.00 17.81 1.38
C LYS A 90 -1.74 18.32 2.80
N PRO A 91 -2.46 19.37 3.25
CA PRO A 91 -2.28 19.94 4.58
C PRO A 91 -2.41 18.86 5.64
N SER A 92 -1.60 18.98 6.69
CA SER A 92 -1.41 17.98 7.73
C SER A 92 -2.72 17.60 8.46
N ASP A 93 -3.76 18.45 8.36
CA ASP A 93 -5.14 18.18 8.78
C ASP A 93 -5.83 17.05 7.99
N PHE A 94 -5.58 16.94 6.68
CA PHE A 94 -6.12 15.85 5.86
C PHE A 94 -5.56 14.51 6.31
N PHE A 95 -4.24 14.45 6.58
CA PHE A 95 -3.59 13.24 7.04
C PHE A 95 -4.14 12.78 8.40
N VAL A 96 -4.30 13.71 9.35
CA VAL A 96 -4.91 13.44 10.66
C VAL A 96 -6.35 12.94 10.52
N LYS A 97 -7.17 13.56 9.67
CA LYS A 97 -8.56 13.11 9.43
C LYS A 97 -8.60 11.67 8.88
N GLN A 98 -7.72 11.32 7.95
CA GLN A 98 -7.66 9.97 7.40
C GLN A 98 -7.20 8.94 8.45
N LEU A 99 -6.21 9.27 9.28
CA LEU A 99 -5.83 8.40 10.40
C LEU A 99 -6.97 8.24 11.41
N ASN A 100 -7.74 9.30 11.66
CA ASN A 100 -8.90 9.25 12.55
C ASN A 100 -9.95 8.25 12.04
N ILE A 101 -10.26 8.30 10.75
CA ILE A 101 -11.14 7.32 10.09
C ILE A 101 -10.55 5.91 10.21
N ALA A 102 -9.25 5.74 10.00
CA ALA A 102 -8.61 4.43 9.99
C ALA A 102 -8.66 3.72 11.36
N TRP A 103 -8.35 4.39 12.48
CA TRP A 103 -8.40 3.71 13.78
C TRP A 103 -9.83 3.41 14.25
N ILE A 104 -10.80 4.29 13.92
CA ILE A 104 -12.23 4.02 14.17
C ILE A 104 -12.69 2.83 13.34
N ALA A 105 -12.34 2.79 12.05
CA ALA A 105 -12.64 1.66 11.18
C ALA A 105 -11.98 0.37 11.69
N GLY A 106 -10.78 0.45 12.26
CA GLY A 106 -10.13 -0.67 12.93
C GLY A 106 -10.91 -1.21 14.12
N LEU A 107 -11.50 -0.33 14.96
CA LEU A 107 -12.38 -0.77 16.05
C LEU A 107 -13.65 -1.45 15.53
N VAL A 108 -14.25 -0.90 14.47
CA VAL A 108 -15.42 -1.53 13.82
C VAL A 108 -15.02 -2.90 13.27
N TYR A 109 -13.89 -2.98 12.57
CA TYR A 109 -13.35 -4.24 12.04
C TYR A 109 -13.11 -5.27 13.14
N PHE A 110 -12.49 -4.88 14.27
CA PHE A 110 -12.26 -5.76 15.41
C PHE A 110 -13.57 -6.36 15.96
N ILE A 111 -14.62 -5.55 16.12
CA ILE A 111 -15.93 -6.03 16.60
C ILE A 111 -16.57 -6.97 15.57
N LEU A 112 -16.55 -6.60 14.29
CA LEU A 112 -17.08 -7.44 13.21
C LEU A 112 -16.29 -8.75 13.09
N GLY A 113 -14.98 -8.72 13.26
CA GLY A 113 -14.10 -9.88 13.20
C GLY A 113 -14.40 -10.91 14.30
N ILE A 114 -14.81 -10.48 15.50
CA ILE A 114 -15.31 -11.39 16.55
C ILE A 114 -16.61 -12.06 16.09
N LEU A 115 -17.54 -11.30 15.50
CA LEU A 115 -18.81 -11.85 15.00
C LEU A 115 -18.59 -12.83 13.84
N GLU A 116 -17.71 -12.50 12.90
CA GLU A 116 -17.32 -13.37 11.79
C GLU A 116 -16.66 -14.64 12.29
N SER A 117 -15.64 -14.52 13.15
CA SER A 117 -14.94 -15.67 13.72
C SER A 117 -15.89 -16.59 14.48
N THR A 118 -16.88 -16.02 15.18
CA THR A 118 -17.93 -16.80 15.85
C THR A 118 -18.80 -17.51 14.82
N SER A 119 -19.33 -16.80 13.83
CA SER A 119 -20.15 -17.41 12.76
C SER A 119 -19.42 -18.55 12.06
N ASP A 120 -18.17 -18.31 11.68
CA ASP A 120 -17.32 -19.28 10.99
C ASP A 120 -17.05 -20.48 11.90
N TYR A 121 -16.70 -20.27 13.17
CA TYR A 121 -16.51 -21.37 14.12
C TYR A 121 -17.74 -22.28 14.24
N PHE A 122 -18.94 -21.73 14.42
CA PHE A 122 -20.15 -22.57 14.52
C PHE A 122 -20.47 -23.29 13.21
N MET A 123 -20.21 -22.66 12.07
CA MET A 123 -20.37 -23.30 10.77
C MET A 123 -19.40 -24.47 10.60
N TYR A 124 -18.11 -24.30 10.91
CA TYR A 124 -17.10 -25.36 10.72
C TYR A 124 -17.13 -26.44 11.80
N ALA A 125 -17.23 -26.05 13.08
CA ALA A 125 -17.12 -27.00 14.19
C ALA A 125 -18.44 -27.74 14.46
N LYS A 126 -19.59 -27.11 14.14
CA LYS A 126 -20.91 -27.66 14.48
C LYS A 126 -21.85 -27.84 13.28
N GLY A 127 -21.47 -27.36 12.09
CA GLY A 127 -22.36 -27.36 10.93
C GLY A 127 -23.60 -26.47 11.12
N LEU A 128 -23.54 -25.50 12.04
CA LEU A 128 -24.67 -24.64 12.40
C LEU A 128 -24.52 -23.26 11.77
N GLU A 129 -25.48 -22.89 10.93
CA GLU A 129 -25.60 -21.52 10.40
C GLU A 129 -26.27 -20.63 11.45
N ILE A 130 -25.50 -19.76 12.11
CA ILE A 130 -26.05 -18.82 13.11
C ILE A 130 -26.84 -17.70 12.43
N PHE A 131 -26.32 -17.23 11.30
CA PHE A 131 -26.90 -16.15 10.51
C PHE A 131 -27.50 -16.72 9.23
N ASN A 132 -28.62 -16.13 8.79
CA ASN A 132 -29.10 -16.42 7.45
C ASN A 132 -28.10 -15.88 6.42
N LYS A 133 -28.19 -16.40 5.20
CA LYS A 133 -27.28 -16.04 4.09
C LYS A 133 -27.18 -14.54 3.85
N THR A 134 -28.29 -13.80 3.91
CA THR A 134 -28.30 -12.35 3.69
C THR A 134 -27.49 -11.60 4.75
N VAL A 135 -27.70 -11.93 6.03
CA VAL A 135 -26.97 -11.32 7.15
C VAL A 135 -25.50 -11.69 7.09
N PHE A 136 -25.17 -12.94 6.74
CA PHE A 136 -23.78 -13.37 6.56
C PHE A 136 -23.05 -12.54 5.49
N ILE A 137 -23.68 -12.33 4.32
CA ILE A 137 -23.10 -11.52 3.24
C ILE A 137 -22.93 -10.06 3.68
N ILE A 138 -23.92 -9.47 4.36
CA ILE A 138 -23.83 -8.10 4.87
C ILE A 138 -22.69 -7.97 5.88
N LEU A 139 -22.55 -8.94 6.79
CA LEU A 139 -21.47 -8.97 7.79
C LEU A 139 -20.09 -8.97 7.11
N LYS A 140 -19.90 -9.87 6.15
CA LYS A 140 -18.65 -10.02 5.37
C LYS A 140 -18.29 -8.75 4.59
N LEU A 141 -19.29 -8.12 3.96
CA LEU A 141 -19.08 -6.85 3.24
C LEU A 141 -18.77 -5.70 4.20
N ALA A 142 -19.44 -5.62 5.35
CA ALA A 142 -19.16 -4.61 6.37
C ALA A 142 -17.74 -4.76 6.94
N ALA A 143 -17.30 -6.00 7.19
CA ALA A 143 -15.95 -6.31 7.62
C ALA A 143 -14.90 -5.95 6.56
N LEU A 144 -15.17 -6.25 5.29
CA LEU A 144 -14.28 -5.86 4.19
C LEU A 144 -14.14 -4.33 4.11
N ILE A 145 -15.25 -3.59 4.17
CA ILE A 145 -15.22 -2.12 4.10
C ILE A 145 -14.45 -1.53 5.28
N SER A 146 -14.70 -2.00 6.51
CA SER A 146 -13.97 -1.52 7.69
C SER A 146 -12.48 -1.86 7.61
N PHE A 147 -12.12 -3.06 7.14
CA PHE A 147 -10.74 -3.47 6.91
C PHE A 147 -10.01 -2.60 5.89
N LEU A 148 -10.68 -2.22 4.79
CA LEU A 148 -10.12 -1.33 3.76
C LEU A 148 -9.70 0.02 4.36
N TYR A 149 -10.59 0.64 5.15
CA TYR A 149 -10.28 1.92 5.81
C TYR A 149 -9.21 1.77 6.89
N PHE A 150 -9.23 0.66 7.64
CA PHE A 150 -8.22 0.36 8.65
C PHE A 150 -6.82 0.23 8.02
N GLN A 151 -6.65 -0.60 7.00
CA GLN A 151 -5.37 -0.80 6.32
C GLN A 151 -4.90 0.41 5.52
N ARG A 152 -5.82 1.26 5.05
CA ARG A 152 -5.47 2.54 4.44
C ARG A 152 -4.67 3.44 5.40
N GLY A 153 -4.93 3.35 6.71
CA GLY A 153 -4.12 4.01 7.73
C GLY A 153 -2.64 3.61 7.67
N PHE A 154 -2.34 2.33 7.50
CA PHE A 154 -0.97 1.83 7.41
C PHE A 154 -0.30 2.15 6.08
N ILE A 155 -1.06 2.21 4.98
CA ILE A 155 -0.59 2.73 3.68
C ILE A 155 -0.14 4.20 3.81
N LEU A 156 -0.95 5.03 4.48
CA LEU A 156 -0.67 6.43 4.76
C LEU A 156 0.61 6.59 5.59
N ILE A 157 0.72 5.86 6.69
CA ILE A 157 1.89 5.84 7.58
C ILE A 157 3.13 5.37 6.83
N GLY A 158 3.01 4.33 6.00
CA GLY A 158 4.09 3.81 5.18
C GLY A 158 4.61 4.84 4.17
N GLY A 159 3.73 5.62 3.55
CA GLY A 159 4.10 6.76 2.72
C GLY A 159 4.79 7.88 3.51
N PHE A 160 4.17 8.30 4.62
CA PHE A 160 4.64 9.41 5.44
C PHE A 160 6.03 9.18 6.04
N TYR A 161 6.28 7.99 6.60
CA TYR A 161 7.59 7.63 7.16
C TYR A 161 8.54 6.97 6.16
N LYS A 162 8.22 6.97 4.86
CA LYS A 162 9.00 6.31 3.80
C LYS A 162 9.28 4.83 4.07
N ASN A 163 8.38 4.17 4.80
CA ASN A 163 8.41 2.74 5.06
C ASN A 163 7.63 2.00 3.96
N TYR A 164 8.27 1.81 2.80
CA TYR A 164 7.67 1.15 1.64
C TYR A 164 7.22 -0.28 1.92
N LEU A 165 7.90 -0.99 2.83
CA LEU A 165 7.53 -2.35 3.21
C LEU A 165 6.15 -2.39 3.86
N LEU A 166 5.87 -1.44 4.75
CA LEU A 166 4.56 -1.32 5.41
C LEU A 166 3.47 -1.01 4.38
N LYS A 167 3.76 -0.07 3.47
CA LYS A 167 2.82 0.30 2.40
C LYS A 167 2.46 -0.89 1.51
N ILE A 168 3.47 -1.64 1.04
CA ILE A 168 3.27 -2.79 0.16
C ILE A 168 2.51 -3.91 0.86
N THR A 169 2.91 -4.26 2.09
CA THR A 169 2.27 -5.34 2.85
C THR A 169 0.81 -5.01 3.20
N SER A 170 0.47 -3.76 3.53
CA SER A 170 -0.93 -3.35 3.69
C SER A 170 -1.76 -3.51 2.42
N TYR A 171 -1.19 -3.22 1.23
CA TYR A 171 -1.89 -3.52 -0.03
C TYR A 171 -2.09 -5.02 -0.25
N LEU A 172 -1.08 -5.83 0.05
CA LEU A 172 -1.18 -7.29 -0.07
C LEU A 172 -2.25 -7.85 0.88
N LEU A 173 -2.33 -7.33 2.11
CA LEU A 173 -3.40 -7.68 3.05
C LEU A 173 -4.78 -7.33 2.50
N ILE A 174 -4.96 -6.09 1.99
CA ILE A 174 -6.23 -5.67 1.38
C ILE A 174 -6.65 -6.61 0.25
N VAL A 175 -5.74 -6.90 -0.68
CA VAL A 175 -6.02 -7.76 -1.83
C VAL A 175 -6.37 -9.18 -1.37
N SER A 176 -5.57 -9.74 -0.46
CA SER A 176 -5.78 -11.10 0.04
C SER A 176 -7.11 -11.23 0.78
N THR A 177 -7.44 -10.29 1.67
CA THR A 177 -8.74 -10.27 2.38
C THR A 177 -9.91 -10.10 1.42
N THR A 178 -9.77 -9.27 0.38
CA THR A 178 -10.82 -9.11 -0.64
C THR A 178 -11.07 -10.42 -1.39
N LEU A 179 -10.02 -11.14 -1.77
CA LEU A 179 -10.13 -12.42 -2.46
C LEU A 179 -10.77 -13.50 -1.57
N ILE A 180 -10.36 -13.59 -0.30
CA ILE A 180 -10.89 -14.58 0.64
C ILE A 180 -12.35 -14.30 0.97
N ILE A 181 -12.72 -13.07 1.30
CA ILE A 181 -14.12 -12.71 1.54
C ILE A 181 -14.96 -12.92 0.28
N GLY A 182 -14.43 -12.59 -0.90
CA GLY A 182 -15.10 -12.86 -2.17
C GLY A 182 -15.35 -14.36 -2.40
N TYR A 183 -14.35 -15.19 -2.10
CA TYR A 183 -14.50 -16.65 -2.12
C TYR A 183 -15.54 -17.14 -1.12
N GLU A 184 -15.50 -16.68 0.12
CA GLU A 184 -16.45 -17.09 1.17
C GLU A 184 -17.89 -16.76 0.78
N ILE A 185 -18.13 -15.54 0.28
CA ILE A 185 -19.45 -15.13 -0.24
C ILE A 185 -19.85 -16.04 -1.40
N ALA A 186 -18.97 -16.25 -2.38
CA ALA A 186 -19.28 -17.10 -3.54
C ALA A 186 -19.62 -18.54 -3.12
N SER A 187 -18.85 -19.10 -2.18
CA SER A 187 -19.00 -20.47 -1.68
C SER A 187 -20.33 -20.72 -0.97
N THR A 188 -21.08 -19.66 -0.59
CA THR A 188 -22.45 -19.82 -0.05
C THR A 188 -23.49 -20.14 -1.12
N PHE A 189 -23.17 -20.04 -2.41
CA PHE A 189 -24.09 -20.31 -3.52
C PHE A 189 -23.92 -21.69 -4.15
N TYR A 190 -22.85 -22.42 -3.82
CA TYR A 190 -22.57 -23.74 -4.37
C TYR A 190 -21.81 -24.61 -3.36
N ASN A 191 -21.92 -25.93 -3.48
CA ASN A 191 -21.13 -26.84 -2.66
C ASN A 191 -19.67 -26.80 -3.12
N SER A 192 -18.82 -26.13 -2.35
CA SER A 192 -17.38 -26.01 -2.60
C SER A 192 -16.63 -27.22 -2.04
N ILE A 193 -16.27 -28.17 -2.91
CA ILE A 193 -15.47 -29.34 -2.53
C ILE A 193 -14.05 -28.91 -2.09
N GLU A 194 -13.58 -27.76 -2.56
CA GLU A 194 -12.21 -27.26 -2.36
C GLU A 194 -12.04 -26.39 -1.09
N LYS A 195 -13.07 -26.27 -0.24
CA LYS A 195 -13.09 -25.31 0.88
C LYS A 195 -11.90 -25.46 1.83
N GLU A 196 -11.56 -26.67 2.22
CA GLU A 196 -10.42 -26.95 3.10
C GLU A 196 -9.09 -26.54 2.46
N PHE A 197 -8.92 -26.82 1.16
CA PHE A 197 -7.71 -26.46 0.42
C PHE A 197 -7.56 -24.94 0.31
N VAL A 198 -8.63 -24.23 -0.02
CA VAL A 198 -8.63 -22.76 -0.10
C VAL A 198 -8.31 -22.14 1.26
N MET A 199 -8.86 -22.66 2.36
CA MET A 199 -8.55 -22.18 3.71
C MET A 199 -7.10 -22.44 4.12
N GLY A 200 -6.55 -23.61 3.78
CA GLY A 200 -5.13 -23.91 4.00
C GLY A 200 -4.21 -22.97 3.20
N ALA A 201 -4.54 -22.72 1.93
CA ALA A 201 -3.82 -21.76 1.09
C ALA A 201 -3.94 -20.32 1.61
N ALA A 202 -5.11 -19.94 2.13
CA ALA A 202 -5.34 -18.65 2.76
C ALA A 202 -4.45 -18.48 4.01
N ALA A 203 -4.38 -19.49 4.88
CA ALA A 203 -3.54 -19.47 6.07
C ALA A 203 -2.05 -19.29 5.72
N LEU A 204 -1.55 -20.01 4.72
CA LEU A 204 -0.18 -19.84 4.22
C LEU A 204 0.07 -18.43 3.68
N THR A 205 -0.85 -17.91 2.87
CA THR A 205 -0.74 -16.60 2.23
C THR A 205 -0.74 -15.49 3.28
N PHE A 206 -1.72 -15.49 4.19
CA PHE A 206 -1.78 -14.53 5.29
C PHE A 206 -0.58 -14.67 6.22
N GLY A 207 -0.16 -15.88 6.55
CA GLY A 207 0.98 -16.10 7.41
C GLY A 207 2.27 -15.47 6.85
N CYS A 208 2.56 -15.68 5.56
CA CYS A 208 3.68 -15.03 4.89
C CYS A 208 3.55 -13.50 4.90
N ILE A 209 2.38 -12.96 4.58
CA ILE A 209 2.15 -11.51 4.56
C ILE A 209 2.30 -10.91 5.97
N CYS A 210 1.73 -11.54 7.00
CA CYS A 210 1.79 -11.09 8.40
C CYS A 210 3.22 -11.07 8.93
N VAL A 211 4.06 -12.06 8.60
CA VAL A 211 5.48 -12.01 8.99
C VAL A 211 6.15 -10.77 8.42
N VAL A 212 5.95 -10.48 7.13
CA VAL A 212 6.56 -9.32 6.48
C VAL A 212 5.93 -8.01 6.99
N HIS A 213 4.62 -7.97 7.22
CA HIS A 213 3.91 -6.81 7.76
C HIS A 213 4.36 -6.50 9.19
N GLY A 214 4.52 -7.52 10.03
CA GLY A 214 5.03 -7.36 11.38
C GLY A 214 6.48 -6.85 11.42
N ILE A 215 7.35 -7.34 10.52
CA ILE A 215 8.68 -6.74 10.32
C ILE A 215 8.57 -5.26 9.93
N ALA A 216 7.63 -4.92 9.05
CA ALA A 216 7.40 -3.53 8.65
C ALA A 216 6.93 -2.65 9.82
N LEU A 217 6.06 -3.16 10.69
CA LEU A 217 5.59 -2.46 11.89
C LEU A 217 6.68 -2.26 12.94
N THR A 218 7.55 -3.24 13.18
CA THR A 218 8.66 -3.07 14.15
C THR A 218 9.61 -1.93 13.76
N ARG A 219 9.74 -1.62 12.47
CA ARG A 219 10.52 -0.47 11.97
C ARG A 219 9.95 0.89 12.39
N LEU A 220 8.69 0.95 12.83
CA LEU A 220 8.08 2.15 13.39
C LEU A 220 8.45 2.38 14.86
N LYS A 221 9.12 1.44 15.54
CA LYS A 221 9.46 1.53 16.98
C LYS A 221 10.12 2.85 17.37
N ASN A 222 11.13 3.28 16.61
CA ASN A 222 11.88 4.50 16.93
C ASN A 222 11.09 5.79 16.65
N LEU A 223 9.99 5.70 15.91
CA LEU A 223 9.17 6.83 15.47
C LEU A 223 7.90 6.98 16.31
N VAL A 224 7.29 5.86 16.70
CA VAL A 224 5.97 5.78 17.34
C VAL A 224 6.05 5.24 18.78
N GLY A 225 7.13 4.54 19.13
CA GLY A 225 7.36 3.93 20.43
C GLY A 225 7.07 2.42 20.45
N SER A 226 7.09 1.85 21.66
CA SER A 226 7.00 0.39 21.88
C SER A 226 5.69 -0.24 21.40
N ILE A 227 4.61 0.53 21.28
CA ILE A 227 3.30 0.02 20.84
C ILE A 227 3.37 -0.60 19.44
N ALA A 228 4.08 0.04 18.51
CA ALA A 228 4.27 -0.46 17.15
C ALA A 228 5.18 -1.68 17.11
N ASN A 229 6.13 -1.77 18.05
CA ASN A 229 6.97 -2.95 18.20
C ASN A 229 6.17 -4.15 18.71
N TYR A 230 5.26 -3.95 19.68
CA TYR A 230 4.36 -5.01 20.14
C TYR A 230 3.44 -5.48 19.01
N ALA A 231 2.84 -4.56 18.26
CA ALA A 231 2.05 -4.89 17.07
C ALA A 231 2.84 -5.81 16.13
N GLY A 232 4.06 -5.39 15.76
CA GLY A 232 4.89 -6.14 14.82
C GLY A 232 5.37 -7.51 15.35
N VAL A 233 5.74 -7.61 16.63
CA VAL A 233 6.19 -8.88 17.23
C VAL A 233 5.03 -9.88 17.31
N PHE A 234 3.86 -9.46 17.80
CA PHE A 234 2.70 -10.34 17.88
C PHE A 234 2.24 -10.78 16.49
N GLU A 235 2.36 -9.91 15.49
CA GLU A 235 1.98 -10.25 14.12
C GLU A 235 2.94 -11.24 13.46
N ILE A 236 4.24 -11.12 13.73
CA ILE A 236 5.23 -12.12 13.30
C ILE A 236 4.89 -13.48 13.93
N ILE A 237 4.62 -13.51 15.24
CA ILE A 237 4.28 -14.76 15.94
C ILE A 237 3.00 -15.37 15.37
N SER A 238 1.95 -14.57 15.18
CA SER A 238 0.70 -15.01 14.56
C SER A 238 0.95 -15.55 13.14
N GLY A 239 1.72 -14.84 12.33
CA GLY A 239 2.08 -15.26 10.97
C GLY A 239 2.84 -16.58 10.94
N CYS A 240 3.79 -16.80 11.85
CA CYS A 240 4.48 -18.07 12.00
C CYS A 240 3.51 -19.22 12.30
N PHE A 241 2.54 -19.02 13.20
CA PHE A 241 1.52 -20.03 13.48
C PHE A 241 0.62 -20.31 12.26
N LEU A 242 0.21 -19.28 11.53
CA LEU A 242 -0.60 -19.42 10.31
C LEU A 242 0.12 -20.21 9.21
N ILE A 243 1.43 -19.98 9.01
CA ILE A 243 2.25 -20.71 8.03
C ILE A 243 2.26 -22.22 8.30
N THR A 244 2.20 -22.65 9.57
CA THR A 244 2.20 -24.09 9.88
C THR A 244 0.95 -24.82 9.41
N VAL A 245 -0.14 -24.10 9.11
CA VAL A 245 -1.51 -24.59 8.82
C VAL A 245 -2.14 -25.37 9.98
N ILE A 246 -1.43 -26.33 10.57
CA ILE A 246 -1.85 -27.16 11.72
C ILE A 246 -2.15 -26.30 12.94
N PHE A 247 -1.29 -25.33 13.25
CA PHE A 247 -1.49 -24.42 14.40
C PHE A 247 -2.14 -23.09 14.02
N SER A 248 -2.77 -23.02 12.85
CA SER A 248 -3.41 -21.79 12.35
C SER A 248 -4.46 -21.23 13.30
N PHE A 249 -5.16 -22.08 14.06
CA PHE A 249 -6.13 -21.65 15.08
C PHE A 249 -5.50 -20.75 16.17
N ILE A 250 -4.25 -21.01 16.57
CA ILE A 250 -3.50 -20.15 17.49
C ILE A 250 -3.16 -18.84 16.81
N GLY A 251 -2.74 -18.90 15.55
CA GLY A 251 -2.48 -17.73 14.71
C GLY A 251 -3.68 -16.79 14.65
N PHE A 252 -4.87 -17.31 14.32
CA PHE A 252 -6.13 -16.56 14.29
C PHE A 252 -6.56 -16.02 15.65
N PHE A 253 -6.29 -16.74 16.75
CA PHE A 253 -6.57 -16.18 18.07
C PHE A 253 -5.64 -14.98 18.38
N LEU A 254 -4.37 -15.09 18.01
CA LEU A 254 -3.39 -14.01 18.20
C LEU A 254 -3.67 -12.79 17.32
N THR A 255 -4.33 -12.92 16.16
CA THR A 255 -4.66 -11.76 15.32
C THR A 255 -5.58 -10.77 16.03
N LEU A 256 -6.45 -11.23 16.94
CA LEU A 256 -7.26 -10.33 17.78
C LEU A 256 -6.39 -9.38 18.61
N SER A 257 -5.29 -9.89 19.18
CA SER A 257 -4.35 -9.07 19.95
C SER A 257 -3.55 -8.13 19.03
N VAL A 258 -3.17 -8.62 17.84
CA VAL A 258 -2.46 -7.83 16.82
C VAL A 258 -3.30 -6.63 16.37
N GLU A 259 -4.58 -6.85 16.07
CA GLU A 259 -5.51 -5.80 15.64
C GLU A 259 -5.61 -4.67 16.67
N LEU A 260 -5.71 -5.01 17.96
CA LEU A 260 -5.72 -4.01 19.04
C LEU A 260 -4.44 -3.18 19.06
N PHE A 261 -3.26 -3.81 18.98
CA PHE A 261 -1.99 -3.08 18.92
C PHE A 261 -1.85 -2.23 17.67
N GLN A 262 -2.35 -2.70 16.53
CA GLN A 262 -2.38 -1.95 15.28
C GLN A 262 -3.29 -0.72 15.40
N ILE A 263 -4.49 -0.85 15.97
CA ILE A 263 -5.41 0.26 16.26
C ILE A 263 -4.72 1.30 17.16
N PHE A 264 -4.09 0.87 18.25
CA PHE A 264 -3.35 1.78 19.12
C PHE A 264 -2.16 2.44 18.43
N THR A 265 -1.51 1.75 17.50
CA THR A 265 -0.43 2.31 16.68
C THR A 265 -0.95 3.43 15.78
N LEU A 266 -2.09 3.24 15.10
CA LEU A 266 -2.74 4.29 14.29
C LEU A 266 -3.08 5.52 15.14
N TYR A 267 -3.72 5.30 16.29
CA TYR A 267 -4.07 6.37 17.22
C TYR A 267 -2.83 7.13 17.69
N LYS A 268 -1.76 6.41 18.05
CA LYS A 268 -0.52 7.03 18.55
C LYS A 268 0.18 7.87 17.49
N VAL A 269 0.21 7.41 16.24
CA VAL A 269 0.77 8.21 15.13
C VAL A 269 -0.02 9.49 14.92
N MET A 270 -1.36 9.40 14.94
CA MET A 270 -2.23 10.56 14.81
C MET A 270 -1.96 11.59 15.92
N GLU A 271 -1.88 11.15 17.18
CA GLU A 271 -1.59 11.99 18.34
C GLU A 271 -0.22 12.69 18.20
N LEU A 272 0.83 11.95 17.80
CA LEU A 272 2.17 12.51 17.63
C LEU A 272 2.20 13.61 16.55
N ILE A 273 1.45 13.44 15.47
CA ILE A 273 1.36 14.44 14.40
C ILE A 273 0.61 15.68 14.88
N GLN A 274 -0.51 15.51 15.58
CA GLN A 274 -1.28 16.63 16.14
C GLN A 274 -0.46 17.43 17.16
N THR A 275 0.31 16.77 18.02
CA THR A 275 1.18 17.46 19.00
C THR A 275 2.24 18.31 18.31
N LYS A 276 2.93 17.75 17.30
CA LYS A 276 3.93 18.52 16.52
C LYS A 276 3.32 19.72 15.79
N GLN A 277 2.10 19.59 15.24
CA GLN A 277 1.41 20.71 14.61
C GLN A 277 1.10 21.83 15.61
N LYS A 278 0.66 21.48 16.82
CA LYS A 278 0.40 22.46 17.89
C LYS A 278 1.66 23.21 18.28
N GLU A 279 2.79 22.50 18.44
CA GLU A 279 4.09 23.11 18.74
C GLU A 279 4.52 24.10 17.65
N LEU A 280 4.35 23.74 16.37
CA LEU A 280 4.68 24.59 15.22
C LEU A 280 3.80 25.82 15.09
N ASN A 281 2.52 25.75 15.49
CA ASN A 281 1.58 26.87 15.42
C ASN A 281 1.73 27.85 16.60
N ILE A 282 2.47 27.48 17.65
CA ILE A 282 2.72 28.31 18.84
C ILE A 282 4.09 29.01 18.76
N ALA A 283 5.02 28.51 17.93
CA ALA A 283 6.35 29.08 17.68
C ALA A 283 6.34 30.20 16.64
#